data_AF-A0A1R1PYZ2-F1
#
_entry.id   AF-A0A1R1PYZ2-F1
#
_cell.length_a   1.000
_cell.length_b   1.000
_cell.length_c   1.000
_cell.angle_alpha   90.00
_cell.angle_beta   90.00
_cell.angle_gamma   90.00
#
_symmetry.space_group_name_H-M   'P 1'
#
loop_
_entity.id
_entity.type
_entity.pdbx_description
1 polymer ?
#
loop_
_entity_poly.entity_id
_entity_poly.type
_entity_poly.pdbx_seq_one_letter_code
_entity_poly.pdbx_strand_id
1 'polypeptide(L)'
;MAKDTLELIEGVGWSGEPINIVGTSMGGMIAMELSLLAPPDTIRTLTLSSTTSGRTLFGRECVAANIKCLFLDKQLDKTKVILEVLHSNVKSIFFCVSD
;
A
#
# COMPACT_ATOMS: atom_id res chain seq x y z
N MET A 1 12.49 -8.46 3.31
CA MET A 1 11.48 -8.35 2.25
C MET A 1 11.97 -7.58 1.04
N ALA A 2 12.37 -6.31 1.12
CA ALA A 2 12.90 -5.63 -0.07
C ALA A 2 14.16 -6.33 -0.65
N LYS A 3 15.11 -6.72 0.21
CA LYS A 3 16.28 -7.53 -0.18
C LYS A 3 15.87 -8.89 -0.76
N ASP A 4 14.96 -9.58 -0.10
CA ASP A 4 14.44 -10.88 -0.54
C ASP A 4 13.79 -10.77 -1.93
N THR A 5 13.08 -9.66 -2.21
CA THR A 5 12.53 -9.38 -3.55
C THR A 5 13.64 -9.14 -4.58
N LEU A 6 14.72 -8.44 -4.20
CA LEU A 6 15.87 -8.23 -5.09
C LEU A 6 16.57 -9.56 -5.43
N GLU A 7 16.81 -10.40 -4.42
CA GLU A 7 17.35 -11.75 -4.60
C GLU A 7 16.43 -12.61 -5.50
N LEU A 8 15.11 -12.46 -5.37
CA LEU A 8 14.16 -13.15 -6.24
C LEU A 8 14.26 -12.67 -7.69
N ILE A 9 14.34 -11.35 -7.92
CA ILE A 9 14.49 -10.76 -9.27
C ILE A 9 15.74 -11.33 -9.95
N GLU A 10 16.86 -11.43 -9.23
CA GLU A 10 18.09 -12.05 -9.73
C GLU A 10 17.91 -13.55 -9.96
N GLY A 11 17.33 -14.26 -8.99
CA GLY A 11 17.15 -15.72 -9.04
C GLY A 11 16.25 -16.20 -10.17
N VAL A 12 15.29 -15.39 -10.62
CA VAL A 12 14.44 -15.69 -11.77
C VAL A 12 14.97 -15.13 -13.10
N GLY A 13 16.12 -14.45 -13.09
CA GLY A 13 16.77 -13.92 -14.29
C GLY A 13 16.12 -12.64 -14.84
N TRP A 14 15.44 -11.85 -14.02
CA TRP A 14 14.83 -10.57 -14.42
C TRP A 14 15.77 -9.36 -14.31
N SER A 15 17.08 -9.60 -14.15
CA SER A 15 18.11 -8.56 -14.04
C SER A 15 18.60 -8.01 -15.39
N GLY A 16 18.17 -8.59 -16.52
CA GLY A 16 18.65 -8.20 -17.86
C GLY A 16 17.99 -6.94 -18.42
N GLU A 17 16.81 -6.56 -17.93
CA GLU A 17 16.04 -5.41 -18.43
C GLU A 17 15.33 -4.70 -17.26
N PRO A 18 15.14 -3.37 -17.33
CA PRO A 18 14.40 -2.62 -16.32
C PRO A 18 12.95 -3.14 -16.15
N ILE A 19 12.53 -3.44 -14.93
CA ILE A 19 11.21 -4.04 -14.62
C ILE A 19 10.19 -3.01 -14.09
N ASN A 20 8.91 -3.33 -14.23
CA ASN A 20 7.81 -2.53 -13.68
C ASN A 20 7.36 -3.11 -12.33
N ILE A 21 7.33 -2.29 -11.29
CA ILE A 21 6.92 -2.71 -9.93
C ILE A 21 5.55 -2.11 -9.61
N VAL A 22 4.63 -2.95 -9.12
CA VAL A 22 3.34 -2.51 -8.58
C VAL A 22 3.26 -2.88 -7.10
N GLY A 23 3.35 -1.87 -6.23
CA GLY A 23 3.28 -2.01 -4.79
C GLY A 23 1.89 -1.66 -4.27
N THR A 24 1.20 -2.61 -3.62
CA THR A 24 -0.14 -2.41 -3.04
C THR A 24 -0.12 -2.64 -1.54
N SER A 25 -0.77 -1.78 -0.76
CA SER A 25 -0.82 -1.89 0.71
C SER A 25 0.60 -1.99 1.29
N MET A 26 0.87 -2.97 2.17
CA MET A 26 2.21 -3.21 2.68
C MET A 26 3.25 -3.45 1.57
N GLY A 27 2.85 -4.01 0.44
CA GLY A 27 3.71 -4.19 -0.72
C GLY A 27 4.22 -2.88 -1.30
N GLY A 28 3.49 -1.78 -1.15
CA GLY A 28 3.96 -0.46 -1.57
C GLY A 28 5.12 0.06 -0.72
N MET A 29 5.10 -0.18 0.59
CA MET A 29 6.24 0.13 1.48
C MET A 29 7.47 -0.68 1.10
N ILE A 30 7.30 -1.97 0.81
CA ILE A 30 8.39 -2.84 0.37
C ILE A 30 8.92 -2.38 -1.00
N ALA A 31 8.05 -2.00 -1.92
CA ALA A 31 8.43 -1.52 -3.25
C ALA A 31 9.20 -0.19 -3.20
N MET A 32 8.83 0.71 -2.29
CA MET A 32 9.60 1.94 -2.05
C MET A 32 11.00 1.63 -1.50
N GLU A 33 11.11 0.75 -0.51
CA GLU A 33 12.41 0.33 0.02
C GLU A 33 13.26 -0.39 -1.05
N LEU A 34 12.64 -1.23 -1.89
CA LEU A 34 13.29 -1.87 -3.02
C LEU A 34 13.85 -0.83 -3.99
N SER A 35 13.11 0.25 -4.29
CA SER A 35 13.58 1.28 -5.21
C SER A 35 14.81 2.05 -4.72
N LEU A 36 15.04 2.09 -3.41
CA LEU A 36 16.23 2.68 -2.82
C LEU A 36 17.42 1.72 -2.79
N LEU A 37 17.15 0.40 -2.73
CA LEU A 37 18.17 -0.65 -2.63
C LEU A 37 18.62 -1.21 -3.98
N ALA A 38 17.72 -1.24 -4.98
CA ALA A 38 18.00 -1.85 -6.27
C ALA A 38 19.09 -1.07 -7.03
N PRO A 39 19.94 -1.76 -7.82
CA PRO A 39 20.90 -1.09 -8.70
C PRO A 39 20.22 -0.08 -9.63
N PRO A 40 20.95 0.98 -10.07
CA PRO A 40 20.45 1.91 -11.08
C PRO A 40 19.89 1.18 -12.30
N ASP A 41 18.85 1.74 -12.92
CA ASP A 41 18.17 1.17 -14.09
C ASP A 41 17.47 -0.18 -13.88
N THR A 42 17.42 -0.72 -12.65
CA THR A 42 16.67 -1.97 -12.39
C THR A 42 15.16 -1.76 -12.50
N ILE A 43 14.64 -0.59 -12.11
CA ILE A 43 13.21 -0.31 -12.07
C ILE A 43 12.87 0.73 -13.14
N ARG A 44 12.00 0.34 -14.08
CA ARG A 44 11.46 1.23 -15.12
C ARG A 44 10.33 2.10 -14.60
N THR A 45 9.40 1.50 -13.86
CA THR A 45 8.25 2.19 -13.30
C THR A 45 7.94 1.65 -11.90
N LEU A 46 7.46 2.54 -11.03
CA LEU A 46 7.02 2.21 -9.69
C LEU A 46 5.59 2.73 -9.51
N THR A 47 4.61 1.83 -9.49
CA THR A 47 3.20 2.15 -9.22
C THR A 47 2.88 1.84 -7.77
N LEU A 48 2.32 2.82 -7.06
CA LEU A 48 1.97 2.71 -5.64
C LEU A 48 0.46 2.83 -5.44
N SER A 49 -0.16 1.85 -4.80
CA SER A 49 -1.61 1.82 -4.55
C SER A 49 -1.92 1.49 -3.08
N SER A 50 -2.84 2.25 -2.48
CA SER A 50 -3.31 2.03 -1.10
C SER A 50 -2.18 1.83 -0.08
N THR A 51 -1.08 2.55 -0.25
CA THR A 51 0.14 2.45 0.57
C THR A 51 0.52 3.82 1.15
N THR A 52 1.46 3.83 2.07
CA THR A 52 1.99 5.04 2.72
C THR A 52 3.47 4.84 3.01
N SER A 53 4.29 5.89 2.99
CA SER A 53 5.73 5.83 3.29
C SER A 53 6.03 5.82 4.80
N GLY A 54 5.01 5.83 5.65
CA GLY A 54 5.18 5.89 7.10
C GLY A 54 4.10 5.15 7.88
N ARG A 55 4.28 5.06 9.19
CA ARG A 55 3.27 4.53 10.11
C ARG A 55 2.13 5.54 10.21
N THR A 56 1.14 5.45 9.32
CA THR A 56 -0.12 6.15 9.51
C THR A 56 -0.79 5.55 10.74
N LEU A 57 -0.74 6.26 11.87
CA LEU A 57 -1.52 5.90 13.04
C LEU A 57 -2.99 5.95 12.62
N PHE A 58 -3.69 4.82 12.77
CA PHE A 58 -5.12 4.78 12.53
C PHE A 58 -5.78 5.83 13.43
N GLY A 59 -6.53 6.75 12.82
CA GLY A 59 -7.32 7.72 13.57
C GLY A 59 -8.19 6.99 14.60
N ARG A 60 -8.41 7.60 15.76
CA ARG A 60 -9.23 7.02 16.84
C ARG A 60 -10.59 6.53 16.33
N GLU A 61 -11.15 7.23 15.35
CA GLU A 61 -12.40 6.88 14.67
C GLU A 61 -12.32 5.57 13.89
N CYS A 62 -11.24 5.35 13.13
CA CYS A 62 -11.02 4.10 12.38
C CYS A 62 -10.86 2.90 13.32
N VAL A 63 -10.15 3.08 14.44
CA VAL A 63 -9.99 2.03 15.45
C VAL A 63 -11.33 1.71 16.10
N ALA A 64 -12.08 2.73 16.54
CA ALA A 64 -13.39 2.55 17.13
C ALA A 64 -14.39 1.89 16.17
N ALA A 65 -14.35 2.24 14.88
CA ALA A 65 -15.19 1.64 13.85
C ALA A 65 -14.84 0.16 13.59
N ASN A 66 -13.54 -0.18 13.55
CA ASN A 66 -13.11 -1.57 13.46
C ASN A 66 -13.58 -2.40 14.65
N ILE A 67 -13.46 -1.87 15.87
CA ILE A 67 -13.98 -2.53 17.08
C ILE A 67 -15.51 -2.71 16.98
N LYS A 68 -16.25 -1.67 16.58
CA LYS A 68 -17.71 -1.77 16.36
C LYS A 68 -18.06 -2.86 15.34
N CYS A 69 -17.33 -2.96 14.23
CA CYS A 69 -17.57 -3.96 13.19
C CYS A 69 -17.36 -5.41 13.66
N LEU A 70 -16.53 -5.63 14.70
CA LEU A 70 -16.36 -6.95 15.30
C LEU A 70 -17.61 -7.43 16.04
N PHE A 71 -18.41 -6.51 16.59
CA PHE A 71 -19.62 -6.83 17.36
C PHE A 71 -20.93 -6.68 16.58
N LEU A 72 -20.85 -6.35 15.30
CA LEU A 72 -22.01 -6.34 14.42
C LEU A 72 -22.13 -7.70 13.72
N ASP A 73 -23.34 -8.25 13.65
CA ASP A 73 -23.59 -9.51 12.95
C ASP A 73 -23.97 -9.28 11.48
N LYS A 74 -24.73 -8.22 11.22
CA LYS A 74 -25.25 -7.91 9.89
C LYS A 74 -24.20 -7.18 9.05
N GLN A 75 -23.92 -7.70 7.86
CA GLN A 75 -22.96 -7.10 6.91
C GLN A 75 -23.35 -5.67 6.51
N LEU A 76 -24.65 -5.42 6.30
CA LEU A 76 -25.15 -4.09 5.95
C LEU A 76 -24.82 -3.03 7.00
N ASP A 77 -24.84 -3.38 8.28
CA ASP A 77 -24.55 -2.42 9.35
C ASP A 77 -23.05 -2.17 9.48
N LYS A 78 -22.19 -3.18 9.20
CA LYS A 78 -20.73 -2.97 9.06
C LYS A 78 -20.42 -2.02 7.91
N THR A 79 -21.05 -2.23 6.75
CA THR A 79 -20.84 -1.39 5.58
C THR A 79 -21.20 0.07 5.85
N LYS A 80 -22.31 0.34 6.54
CA LYS A 80 -22.68 1.71 6.94
C LYS A 80 -21.62 2.37 7.82
N VAL A 81 -21.17 1.66 8.86
CA VAL A 81 -20.14 2.16 9.78
C VAL A 81 -18.83 2.47 9.06
N ILE A 82 -18.42 1.61 8.11
CA ILE A 82 -17.22 1.82 7.30
C ILE A 82 -17.39 3.02 6.36
N LEU A 83 -18.54 3.13 5.68
CA LEU A 83 -18.84 4.25 4.77
C LEU A 83 -18.85 5.60 5.49
N GLU A 84 -19.42 5.66 6.70
CA GLU A 84 -19.40 6.86 7.52
C GLU A 84 -17.96 7.33 7.81
N VAL A 85 -17.08 6.41 8.22
CA VAL A 85 -15.67 6.75 8.51
C VAL A 85 -14.91 7.15 7.24
N LEU A 86 -15.15 6.46 6.12
CA LEU A 86 -14.50 6.76 4.85
C LEU A 86 -14.92 8.13 4.33
N HIS A 87 -16.22 8.46 4.37
CA HIS A 87 -16.76 9.72 3.83
C HIS A 87 -16.45 10.92 4.74
N SER A 88 -16.37 10.72 6.05
CA SER A 88 -16.01 11.78 7.01
C SER A 88 -14.54 12.22 6.89
N ASN A 89 -13.67 11.36 6.36
CA ASN A 89 -12.22 11.59 6.26
C ASN A 89 -11.73 11.89 4.83
N VAL A 90 -12.62 12.18 3.87
CA VAL A 90 -12.26 12.59 2.50
C VAL A 90 -11.74 14.04 2.49
N LYS A 91 -10.56 14.27 3.06
CA LYS A 91 -9.77 15.48 2.82
C LYS A 91 -8.37 15.19 2.26
N SER A 92 -8.00 13.93 2.08
CA SER A 92 -6.68 13.56 1.56
C SER A 92 -6.74 12.24 0.80
N ILE A 93 -7.18 12.30 -0.46
CA ILE A 93 -6.80 11.30 -1.47
C ILE A 93 -5.91 12.05 -2.45
N PHE A 94 -4.61 12.09 -2.16
CA PHE A 94 -3.61 12.62 -3.09
C PHE A 94 -3.28 11.50 -4.08
N PHE A 95 -3.90 11.51 -5.25
CA PHE A 95 -3.40 10.76 -6.41
C PHE A 95 -2.15 11.48 -6.90
N CYS A 96 -0.96 11.02 -6.50
CA CYS A 96 0.27 11.41 -7.17
C CYS A 96 0.41 10.52 -8.41
N VAL A 97 -0.16 10.99 -9.52
CA VAL A 97 0.23 10.52 -10.85
C VAL A 97 1.45 11.36 -11.21
N SER A 98 2.62 10.72 -11.23
CA SER A 98 3.81 11.33 -11.81
C SER A 98 3.69 11.22 -13.33
N ASP A 99 3.53 12.36 -14.00
CA ASP A 99 3.86 12.54 -15.42
C ASP A 99 5.38 12.70 -15.59
#